data_AF-A0A944N985-F1
#
_entry.id   AF-A0A944N985-F1
#
_cell.length_a   1.000
_cell.length_b   1.000
_cell.length_c   1.000
_cell.angle_alpha   90.00
_cell.angle_beta   90.00
_cell.angle_gamma   90.00
#
_symmetry.space_group_name_H-M   'P 1'
#
loop_
_entity.id
_entity.type
_entity.pdbx_description
1 polymer ?
#
loop_
_entity_poly.entity_id
_entity_poly.type
_entity_poly.pdbx_seq_one_letter_code
_entity_poly.pdbx_strand_id
1 'polypeptide(L)'
;MRIGKRQLTYWPHICATILLISLSLSANALQIRRQATSEMITKRSHPLGTLFRSQSDYIGHREDKKRMAIYRGFLQEGENLLNRCEMQKELRFEPDFFKIQDHQQLKRIVAASLQKIILDMTIKAIPAYAQFFEFSQQEFENLLTHLVTNSCSANITVMANQTIRNQLKSNFSPRNKYQFPSLTANDLFAQEINQINTLEGKREGEFMQTIQLFKSVCSWDNDANNMRLMVPLLRNPVIMAYVIRQMTGRQIMWEPTANHVYLADIKKSVKIHCRNMICRQTEQKEKLNSIPWIVGTDSITDSYQAIYCHDFFEVDYPRKDPIPQIRKLIRSRTFDQEKLMVAAMISLITKMPDLFLWSKTYKQGSKFLTSNIDQVWKRWAVKQSKRFAHELHYEEFLTLKKVDRNLYYDNLIPKFSVSFDINLGDLDRVTQTIGKLDISFHLHANKQYLKWIRQQWITLDPRDHNKKEQLLQSLRTRFQGDIAKAKKKFIIPPWKTGLDRLIVHELLEQLSLYQGNFFEHDLEKLVEIPVNLSYAPFALKYLRFLFLSKKASANQWLQ
;
A
#
# COMPACT_ATOMS: atom_id res chain seq x y z
N MET A 1 -0.71 -64.13 -31.65
CA MET A 1 -0.06 -63.94 -30.33
C MET A 1 -0.43 -62.56 -29.81
N ARG A 2 -1.25 -62.49 -28.75
CA ARG A 2 -1.50 -61.27 -27.96
C ARG A 2 -0.27 -60.99 -27.08
N ILE A 3 0.09 -59.72 -26.90
CA ILE A 3 0.59 -59.00 -25.70
C ILE A 3 0.75 -57.56 -26.20
N GLY A 4 0.27 -56.48 -25.58
CA GLY A 4 -0.46 -56.29 -24.34
C GLY A 4 -0.57 -54.77 -24.12
N LYS A 5 -1.81 -54.27 -24.06
CA LYS A 5 -2.15 -52.94 -23.53
C LYS A 5 -1.66 -52.85 -22.08
N ARG A 6 -0.82 -51.85 -21.75
CA ARG A 6 -0.78 -51.15 -20.46
C ARG A 6 0.43 -50.20 -20.45
N GLN A 7 0.17 -48.90 -20.56
CA GLN A 7 0.88 -47.79 -19.91
C GLN A 7 0.54 -46.48 -20.64
N LEU A 8 -0.67 -45.96 -20.42
CA LEU A 8 -1.07 -44.61 -20.86
C LEU A 8 -2.21 -44.09 -19.97
N THR A 9 -2.12 -44.32 -18.65
CA THR A 9 -3.18 -43.98 -17.68
C THR A 9 -2.73 -43.06 -16.54
N TYR A 10 -1.53 -42.47 -16.60
CA TYR A 10 -1.02 -41.62 -15.51
C TYR A 10 -0.71 -40.15 -15.88
N TRP A 11 -0.97 -39.72 -17.11
CA TRP A 11 -0.79 -38.32 -17.53
C TRP A 11 -2.02 -37.39 -17.34
N PRO A 12 -3.28 -37.84 -17.47
CA PRO A 12 -4.41 -36.92 -17.27
C PRO A 12 -4.61 -36.55 -15.79
N HIS A 13 -4.17 -37.41 -14.85
CA HIS A 13 -4.25 -37.10 -13.42
C HIS A 13 -3.19 -36.11 -12.95
N ILE A 14 -1.98 -36.11 -13.52
CA ILE A 14 -0.90 -35.17 -13.17
C ILE A 14 -1.18 -33.78 -13.75
N CYS A 15 -1.69 -33.69 -14.99
CA CYS A 15 -2.13 -32.39 -15.53
C CYS A 15 -3.38 -31.84 -14.82
N ALA A 16 -4.34 -32.69 -14.43
CA ALA A 16 -5.52 -32.26 -13.66
C ALA A 16 -5.15 -31.85 -12.23
N THR A 17 -4.21 -32.52 -11.56
CA THR A 17 -3.73 -32.08 -10.24
C THR A 17 -2.88 -30.83 -10.33
N ILE A 18 -2.04 -30.63 -11.35
CA ILE A 18 -1.30 -29.38 -11.53
C ILE A 18 -2.24 -28.21 -11.89
N LEU A 19 -3.29 -28.45 -12.69
CA LEU A 19 -4.33 -27.44 -12.95
C LEU A 19 -5.16 -27.16 -11.70
N LEU A 20 -5.56 -28.16 -10.92
CA LEU A 20 -6.28 -28.00 -9.65
C LEU A 20 -5.41 -27.36 -8.57
N ILE A 21 -4.11 -27.62 -8.53
CA ILE A 21 -3.14 -26.96 -7.64
C ILE A 21 -2.94 -25.51 -8.09
N SER A 22 -2.89 -25.21 -9.39
CA SER A 22 -2.79 -23.82 -9.89
C SER A 22 -4.09 -23.01 -9.73
N LEU A 23 -5.25 -23.65 -9.89
CA LEU A 23 -6.58 -23.06 -9.68
C LEU A 23 -6.86 -22.86 -8.19
N SER A 24 -6.52 -23.84 -7.34
CA SER A 24 -6.58 -23.69 -5.88
C SER A 24 -5.54 -22.71 -5.35
N LEU A 25 -4.35 -22.58 -5.95
CA LEU A 25 -3.40 -21.52 -5.59
C LEU A 25 -3.89 -20.13 -6.00
N SER A 26 -4.67 -19.97 -7.07
CA SER A 26 -5.22 -18.65 -7.46
C SER A 26 -6.47 -18.25 -6.66
N ALA A 27 -7.35 -19.21 -6.35
CA ALA A 27 -8.54 -19.00 -5.53
C ALA A 27 -8.17 -18.91 -4.04
N ASN A 28 -7.29 -19.77 -3.55
CA ASN A 28 -6.73 -19.67 -2.20
C ASN A 28 -5.77 -18.49 -2.09
N ALA A 29 -5.02 -18.05 -3.10
CA ALA A 29 -4.25 -16.80 -2.95
C ALA A 29 -5.14 -15.56 -2.85
N LEU A 30 -6.34 -15.56 -3.46
CA LEU A 30 -7.32 -14.47 -3.31
C LEU A 30 -8.12 -14.58 -2.01
N GLN A 31 -8.43 -15.79 -1.56
CA GLN A 31 -9.18 -16.08 -0.34
C GLN A 31 -8.29 -16.04 0.92
N ILE A 32 -7.04 -16.50 0.84
CA ILE A 32 -5.96 -16.24 1.81
C ILE A 32 -5.55 -14.77 1.73
N ARG A 33 -5.54 -14.09 0.57
CA ARG A 33 -5.47 -12.61 0.57
C ARG A 33 -6.64 -12.00 1.33
N ARG A 34 -7.87 -12.46 1.13
CA ARG A 34 -9.08 -11.93 1.79
C ARG A 34 -9.10 -12.22 3.29
N GLN A 35 -8.76 -13.42 3.73
CA GLN A 35 -8.65 -13.79 5.15
C GLN A 35 -7.43 -13.15 5.80
N ALA A 36 -6.26 -13.16 5.16
CA ALA A 36 -5.07 -12.48 5.67
C ALA A 36 -5.27 -10.96 5.69
N THR A 37 -5.93 -10.35 4.70
CA THR A 37 -6.24 -8.90 4.77
C THR A 37 -7.36 -8.61 5.75
N SER A 38 -8.43 -9.40 5.88
CA SER A 38 -9.49 -9.14 6.87
C SER A 38 -9.01 -9.38 8.30
N GLU A 39 -8.16 -10.38 8.55
CA GLU A 39 -7.54 -10.62 9.86
C GLU A 39 -6.38 -9.65 10.15
N MET A 40 -5.60 -9.21 9.16
CA MET A 40 -4.56 -8.18 9.36
C MET A 40 -5.13 -6.76 9.50
N ILE A 41 -6.31 -6.48 8.92
CA ILE A 41 -6.99 -5.18 9.04
C ILE A 41 -7.70 -5.06 10.41
N THR A 42 -8.05 -6.17 11.06
CA THR A 42 -8.74 -6.14 12.36
C THR A 42 -7.80 -6.01 13.56
N LYS A 43 -6.53 -6.45 13.46
CA LYS A 43 -5.54 -6.24 14.54
C LYS A 43 -4.80 -4.90 14.41
N ARG A 44 -5.07 -3.98 15.34
CA ARG A 44 -4.43 -2.64 15.48
C ARG A 44 -2.89 -2.65 15.51
N SER A 45 -2.25 -3.80 15.71
CA SER A 45 -0.81 -3.95 15.92
C SER A 45 0.00 -4.42 14.70
N HIS A 46 -0.62 -4.74 13.56
CA HIS A 46 0.13 -5.25 12.40
C HIS A 46 0.76 -4.10 11.58
N PRO A 47 2.09 -4.05 11.38
CA PRO A 47 2.77 -2.93 10.73
C PRO A 47 2.31 -2.71 9.27
N LEU A 48 1.95 -3.78 8.54
CA LEU A 48 1.32 -3.65 7.21
C LEU A 48 -0.09 -3.08 7.28
N GLY A 49 -0.87 -3.39 8.32
CA GLY A 49 -2.21 -2.82 8.53
C GLY A 49 -2.15 -1.31 8.76
N THR A 50 -1.15 -0.85 9.49
CA THR A 50 -0.85 0.58 9.68
C THR A 50 -0.34 1.24 8.39
N LEU A 51 0.45 0.53 7.58
CA LEU A 51 0.98 1.01 6.29
C LEU A 51 -0.12 1.36 5.29
N PHE A 52 -1.13 0.50 5.16
CA PHE A 52 -2.24 0.68 4.21
C PHE A 52 -3.40 1.54 4.74
N ARG A 53 -3.59 1.64 6.08
CA ARG A 53 -4.58 2.56 6.69
C ARG A 53 -4.06 4.00 6.84
N SER A 54 -2.80 4.21 7.23
CA SER A 54 -2.30 5.56 7.52
C SER A 54 -2.13 6.45 6.28
N GLN A 55 -2.04 5.86 5.08
CA GLN A 55 -1.96 6.63 3.83
C GLN A 55 -3.32 6.98 3.21
N SER A 56 -4.40 6.26 3.53
CA SER A 56 -5.74 6.64 3.06
C SER A 56 -6.21 7.98 3.63
N ASP A 57 -5.67 8.37 4.79
CA ASP A 57 -6.05 9.60 5.47
C ASP A 57 -5.33 10.83 4.90
N TYR A 58 -4.11 10.69 4.36
CA TYR A 58 -3.23 11.83 4.04
C TYR A 58 -2.90 12.07 2.57
N ILE A 59 -3.29 11.21 1.62
CA ILE A 59 -2.88 11.35 0.22
C ILE A 59 -4.10 11.50 -0.70
N GLY A 60 -4.04 12.48 -1.59
CA GLY A 60 -4.98 12.68 -2.70
C GLY A 60 -5.94 13.86 -2.51
N HIS A 61 -6.16 14.61 -3.59
CA HIS A 61 -7.16 15.65 -3.67
C HIS A 61 -8.56 15.09 -3.35
N ARG A 62 -9.45 15.93 -2.81
CA ARG A 62 -10.82 15.54 -2.43
C ARG A 62 -11.57 14.84 -3.57
N GLU A 63 -11.37 15.28 -4.82
CA GLU A 63 -11.99 14.66 -6.00
C GLU A 63 -11.43 13.26 -6.30
N ASP A 64 -10.15 12.99 -6.06
CA ASP A 64 -9.57 11.65 -6.22
C ASP A 64 -10.11 10.68 -5.18
N LYS A 65 -10.19 11.14 -3.93
CA LYS A 65 -10.79 10.37 -2.83
C LYS A 65 -12.25 10.05 -3.12
N LYS A 66 -13.01 11.05 -3.60
CA LYS A 66 -14.40 10.87 -4.05
C LYS A 66 -14.52 9.84 -5.16
N ARG A 67 -13.74 9.99 -6.24
CA ARG A 67 -13.75 9.04 -7.37
C ARG A 67 -13.43 7.62 -6.93
N MET A 68 -12.42 7.45 -6.06
CA MET A 68 -12.04 6.14 -5.55
C MET A 68 -13.08 5.55 -4.59
N ALA A 69 -13.70 6.36 -3.73
CA ALA A 69 -14.76 5.92 -2.83
C ALA A 69 -15.98 5.44 -3.62
N ILE A 70 -16.41 6.20 -4.64
CA ILE A 70 -17.50 5.80 -5.54
C ILE A 70 -17.14 4.51 -6.29
N TYR A 71 -15.91 4.39 -6.79
CA TYR A 71 -15.44 3.17 -7.45
C TYR A 71 -15.46 1.94 -6.52
N ARG A 72 -15.02 2.09 -5.26
CA ARG A 72 -15.10 1.02 -4.25
C ARG A 72 -16.55 0.65 -3.92
N GLY A 73 -17.42 1.65 -3.70
CA GLY A 73 -18.84 1.42 -3.46
C GLY A 73 -19.51 0.68 -4.62
N PHE A 74 -19.13 1.02 -5.85
CA PHE A 74 -19.59 0.33 -7.06
C PHE A 74 -19.21 -1.16 -7.09
N LEU A 75 -17.96 -1.49 -6.74
CA LEU A 75 -17.52 -2.89 -6.64
C LEU A 75 -18.20 -3.63 -5.48
N GLN A 76 -18.33 -2.97 -4.33
CA GLN A 76 -18.99 -3.52 -3.15
C GLN A 76 -20.47 -3.83 -3.40
N GLU A 77 -21.17 -2.99 -4.17
CA GLU A 77 -22.56 -3.25 -4.59
C GLU A 77 -22.67 -4.57 -5.37
N GLY A 78 -21.70 -4.85 -6.25
CA GLY A 78 -21.61 -6.13 -6.98
C GLY A 78 -21.27 -7.31 -6.08
N GLU A 79 -20.34 -7.15 -5.14
CA GLU A 79 -20.02 -8.20 -4.15
C GLU A 79 -21.24 -8.56 -3.29
N ASN A 80 -22.02 -7.56 -2.86
CA ASN A 80 -23.24 -7.79 -2.10
C ASN A 80 -24.28 -8.56 -2.93
N LEU A 81 -24.43 -8.25 -4.22
CA LEU A 81 -25.34 -8.98 -5.11
C LEU A 81 -24.88 -10.42 -5.34
N LEU A 82 -23.57 -10.64 -5.50
CA LEU A 82 -22.99 -11.98 -5.59
C LEU A 82 -23.33 -12.82 -4.35
N ASN A 83 -23.02 -12.29 -3.17
CA ASN A 83 -23.28 -12.98 -1.90
C ASN A 83 -24.78 -13.29 -1.73
N ARG A 84 -25.66 -12.36 -2.13
CA ARG A 84 -27.11 -12.58 -2.11
C ARG A 84 -27.52 -13.77 -3.00
N CYS A 85 -26.99 -13.85 -4.22
CA CYS A 85 -27.33 -14.94 -5.13
C CYS A 85 -26.79 -16.30 -4.66
N GLU A 86 -25.57 -16.33 -4.11
CA GLU A 86 -25.00 -17.54 -3.52
C GLU A 86 -25.86 -18.04 -2.34
N MET A 87 -26.28 -17.15 -1.45
CA MET A 87 -27.19 -17.49 -0.34
C MET A 87 -28.57 -17.98 -0.82
N GLN A 88 -29.16 -17.33 -1.84
CA GLN A 88 -30.46 -17.75 -2.38
C GLN A 88 -30.41 -19.15 -3.00
N LYS A 89 -29.29 -19.50 -3.63
CA LYS A 89 -29.07 -20.83 -4.19
C LYS A 89 -29.02 -21.91 -3.11
N GLU A 90 -28.35 -21.63 -2.00
CA GLU A 90 -28.31 -22.52 -0.84
C GLU A 90 -29.71 -22.75 -0.24
N LEU A 91 -30.52 -21.68 -0.18
CA LEU A 91 -31.88 -21.71 0.35
C LEU A 91 -32.92 -22.26 -0.65
N ARG A 92 -32.54 -22.59 -1.89
CA ARG A 92 -33.44 -23.03 -2.98
C ARG A 92 -34.65 -22.11 -3.16
N PHE A 93 -34.43 -20.81 -3.07
CA PHE A 93 -35.50 -19.84 -3.29
C PHE A 93 -35.86 -19.83 -4.78
N GLU A 94 -37.09 -20.23 -5.11
CA GLU A 94 -37.64 -20.16 -6.46
C GLU A 94 -38.60 -18.97 -6.53
N PRO A 95 -38.31 -17.93 -7.34
CA PRO A 95 -39.18 -16.78 -7.42
C PRO A 95 -40.53 -17.18 -8.00
N ASP A 96 -41.60 -16.86 -7.28
CA ASP A 96 -42.97 -17.13 -7.72
C ASP A 96 -43.46 -16.00 -8.64
N PHE A 97 -43.79 -16.38 -9.88
CA PHE A 97 -44.33 -15.48 -10.90
C PHE A 97 -45.78 -15.85 -11.17
N PHE A 98 -46.68 -14.87 -11.03
CA PHE A 98 -48.11 -15.05 -11.35
C PHE A 98 -48.35 -15.61 -12.76
N LYS A 99 -47.52 -15.22 -13.75
CA LYS A 99 -47.60 -15.70 -15.13
C LYS A 99 -46.22 -15.85 -15.76
N ILE A 100 -46.04 -16.87 -16.61
CA ILE A 100 -44.82 -17.08 -17.42
C ILE A 100 -44.52 -15.84 -18.31
N GLN A 101 -45.56 -15.14 -18.77
CA GLN A 101 -45.39 -13.93 -19.57
C GLN A 101 -44.74 -12.79 -18.78
N ASP A 102 -45.08 -12.66 -17.50
CA ASP A 102 -44.54 -11.64 -16.61
C ASP A 102 -43.05 -11.90 -16.35
N HIS A 103 -42.67 -13.17 -16.17
CA HIS A 103 -41.28 -13.61 -16.07
C HIS A 103 -40.46 -13.23 -17.31
N GLN A 104 -40.95 -13.59 -18.49
CA GLN A 104 -40.28 -13.28 -19.77
C GLN A 104 -40.20 -11.76 -20.01
N GLN A 105 -41.24 -11.01 -19.65
CA GLN A 105 -41.25 -9.56 -19.74
C GLN A 105 -40.19 -8.93 -18.82
N LEU A 106 -40.07 -9.41 -17.58
CA LEU A 106 -39.07 -8.92 -16.63
C LEU A 106 -37.64 -9.18 -17.13
N LYS A 107 -37.38 -10.38 -17.65
CA LYS A 107 -36.09 -10.71 -18.30
C LYS A 107 -35.77 -9.76 -19.44
N ARG A 108 -36.74 -9.49 -20.32
CA ARG A 108 -36.57 -8.51 -21.41
C ARG A 108 -36.28 -7.12 -20.89
N ILE A 109 -36.97 -6.66 -19.85
CA ILE A 109 -36.74 -5.32 -19.26
C ILE A 109 -35.30 -5.19 -18.75
N VAL A 110 -34.80 -6.19 -18.02
CA VAL A 110 -33.42 -6.19 -17.50
C VAL A 110 -32.40 -6.20 -18.64
N ALA A 111 -32.54 -7.13 -19.60
CA ALA A 111 -31.64 -7.26 -20.74
C ALA A 111 -31.66 -6.02 -21.65
N ALA A 112 -32.85 -5.44 -21.90
CA ALA A 112 -33.02 -4.22 -22.67
C ALA A 112 -32.45 -2.99 -21.97
N SER A 113 -32.52 -2.94 -20.63
CA SER A 113 -31.88 -1.88 -19.84
C SER A 113 -30.36 -1.94 -19.96
N LEU A 114 -29.76 -3.14 -19.86
CA LEU A 114 -28.35 -3.34 -20.13
C LEU A 114 -27.97 -2.93 -21.56
N GLN A 115 -28.74 -3.38 -22.56
CA GLN A 115 -28.53 -3.03 -23.98
C GLN A 115 -28.54 -1.51 -24.18
N LYS A 116 -29.54 -0.80 -23.62
CA LYS A 116 -29.65 0.66 -23.70
C LYS A 116 -28.44 1.35 -23.10
N ILE A 117 -28.05 0.96 -21.89
CA ILE A 117 -26.94 1.56 -21.15
C ILE A 117 -25.64 1.44 -21.96
N ILE A 118 -25.34 0.25 -22.47
CA ILE A 118 -24.11 0.00 -23.23
C ILE A 118 -24.12 0.74 -24.56
N LEU A 119 -25.25 0.75 -25.28
CA LEU A 119 -25.37 1.51 -26.53
C LEU A 119 -25.12 3.00 -26.28
N ASP A 120 -25.72 3.60 -25.25
CA ASP A 120 -25.53 5.02 -24.95
C ASP A 120 -24.08 5.38 -24.59
N MET A 121 -23.33 4.46 -23.97
CA MET A 121 -21.91 4.65 -23.68
C MET A 121 -21.05 4.48 -24.93
N THR A 122 -21.25 3.39 -25.67
CA THR A 122 -20.44 3.02 -26.85
C THR A 122 -20.67 3.98 -28.02
N ILE A 123 -21.88 4.49 -28.23
CA ILE A 123 -22.20 5.48 -29.27
C ILE A 123 -21.45 6.82 -29.07
N LYS A 124 -21.02 7.13 -27.85
CA LYS A 124 -20.18 8.30 -27.54
C LYS A 124 -18.69 7.95 -27.57
N ALA A 125 -18.34 6.77 -27.08
CA ALA A 125 -16.95 6.33 -26.94
C ALA A 125 -16.30 5.93 -28.26
N ILE A 126 -16.98 5.14 -29.11
CA ILE A 126 -16.43 4.66 -30.39
C ILE A 126 -15.99 5.83 -31.29
N PRO A 127 -16.80 6.87 -31.52
CA PRO A 127 -16.36 8.02 -32.32
C PRO A 127 -15.17 8.75 -31.69
N ALA A 128 -15.15 8.89 -30.35
CA ALA A 128 -14.05 9.56 -29.66
C ALA A 128 -12.73 8.80 -29.80
N TYR A 129 -12.75 7.46 -29.70
CA TYR A 129 -11.56 6.65 -29.97
C TYR A 129 -11.14 6.72 -31.45
N ALA A 130 -12.09 6.67 -32.39
CA ALA A 130 -11.77 6.80 -33.80
C ALA A 130 -11.11 8.16 -34.13
N GLN A 131 -11.57 9.25 -33.48
CA GLN A 131 -10.94 10.56 -33.58
C GLN A 131 -9.54 10.60 -32.95
N PHE A 132 -9.34 9.91 -31.82
CA PHE A 132 -8.02 9.80 -31.20
C PHE A 132 -7.01 9.12 -32.13
N PHE A 133 -7.45 8.14 -32.93
CA PHE A 133 -6.65 7.48 -33.96
C PHE A 133 -6.68 8.18 -35.32
N GLU A 134 -7.19 9.42 -35.38
CA GLU A 134 -7.20 10.26 -36.58
C GLU A 134 -7.88 9.63 -37.79
N PHE A 135 -8.92 8.81 -37.58
CA PHE A 135 -9.69 8.22 -38.68
C PHE A 135 -10.26 9.33 -39.57
N SER A 136 -10.19 9.14 -40.87
CA SER A 136 -10.92 9.96 -41.83
C SER A 136 -12.43 9.70 -41.74
N GLN A 137 -13.25 10.65 -42.25
CA GLN A 137 -14.70 10.47 -42.32
C GLN A 137 -15.07 9.19 -43.08
N GLN A 138 -14.34 8.85 -44.15
CA GLN A 138 -14.62 7.68 -44.97
C GLN A 138 -14.26 6.37 -44.25
N GLU A 139 -13.11 6.32 -43.56
CA GLU A 139 -12.74 5.16 -42.74
C GLU A 139 -13.73 4.93 -41.60
N PHE A 140 -14.19 6.00 -40.97
CA PHE A 140 -15.20 5.91 -39.93
C PHE A 140 -16.55 5.42 -40.46
N GLU A 141 -17.03 5.92 -41.61
CA GLU A 141 -18.25 5.43 -42.26
C GLU A 141 -18.18 3.94 -42.64
N ASN A 142 -17.01 3.49 -43.11
CA ASN A 142 -16.74 2.09 -43.39
C ASN A 142 -16.81 1.26 -42.10
N LEU A 143 -16.18 1.71 -41.02
CA LEU A 143 -16.27 1.07 -39.70
C LEU A 143 -17.74 0.97 -39.26
N LEU A 144 -18.52 2.05 -39.36
CA LEU A 144 -19.92 2.08 -38.96
C LEU A 144 -20.77 1.08 -39.73
N THR A 145 -20.57 0.99 -41.04
CA THR A 145 -21.34 0.08 -41.88
C THR A 145 -21.03 -1.37 -41.51
N HIS A 146 -19.76 -1.71 -41.27
CA HIS A 146 -19.39 -3.05 -40.81
C HIS A 146 -19.90 -3.35 -39.40
N LEU A 147 -19.88 -2.37 -38.49
CA LEU A 147 -20.38 -2.53 -37.12
C LEU A 147 -21.90 -2.77 -37.10
N VAL A 148 -22.67 -1.90 -37.75
CA VAL A 148 -24.13 -1.96 -37.69
C VAL A 148 -24.65 -3.14 -38.51
N THR A 149 -24.22 -3.28 -39.76
CA THR A 149 -24.78 -4.31 -40.67
C THR A 149 -24.44 -5.74 -40.22
N ASN A 150 -23.22 -5.98 -39.73
CA ASN A 150 -22.79 -7.35 -39.41
C ASN A 150 -23.06 -7.76 -37.96
N SER A 151 -23.32 -6.80 -37.07
CA SER A 151 -23.39 -7.10 -35.62
C SER A 151 -24.76 -6.78 -35.02
N CYS A 152 -25.54 -5.88 -35.61
CA CYS A 152 -26.84 -5.50 -35.07
C CYS A 152 -27.94 -6.43 -35.56
N SER A 153 -28.82 -6.83 -34.66
CA SER A 153 -30.06 -7.51 -35.04
C SER A 153 -30.98 -6.57 -35.83
N ALA A 154 -31.71 -7.10 -36.81
CA ALA A 154 -32.80 -6.37 -37.47
C ALA A 154 -33.95 -6.05 -36.50
N ASN A 155 -34.13 -6.85 -35.44
CA ASN A 155 -35.25 -6.75 -34.50
C ASN A 155 -34.88 -5.99 -33.21
N ILE A 156 -33.80 -5.21 -33.21
CA ILE A 156 -33.46 -4.38 -32.04
C ILE A 156 -34.54 -3.32 -31.81
N THR A 157 -35.12 -3.28 -30.61
CA THR A 157 -36.28 -2.41 -30.32
C THR A 157 -35.97 -1.23 -29.42
N VAL A 158 -34.95 -1.35 -28.57
CA VAL A 158 -34.52 -0.30 -27.63
C VAL A 158 -34.04 0.95 -28.37
N MET A 159 -33.32 0.77 -29.48
CA MET A 159 -32.86 1.83 -30.37
C MET A 159 -32.77 1.28 -31.78
N ALA A 160 -33.47 1.89 -32.74
CA ALA A 160 -33.45 1.45 -34.13
C ALA A 160 -32.05 1.60 -34.76
N ASN A 161 -31.70 0.70 -35.68
CA ASN A 161 -30.40 0.68 -36.37
C ASN A 161 -30.06 2.03 -37.04
N GLN A 162 -31.06 2.69 -37.64
CA GLN A 162 -30.87 4.00 -38.25
C GLN A 162 -30.51 5.08 -37.21
N THR A 163 -31.15 5.04 -36.04
CA THR A 163 -30.85 5.96 -34.93
C THR A 163 -29.44 5.75 -34.41
N ILE A 164 -29.03 4.48 -34.22
CA ILE A 164 -27.66 4.12 -33.80
C ILE A 164 -26.65 4.69 -34.79
N ARG A 165 -26.85 4.47 -36.09
CA ARG A 165 -25.97 4.97 -37.15
C ARG A 165 -25.89 6.49 -37.16
N ASN A 166 -27.03 7.17 -37.08
CA ASN A 166 -27.08 8.63 -37.08
C ASN A 166 -26.38 9.23 -35.86
N GLN A 167 -26.54 8.64 -34.67
CA GLN A 167 -25.88 9.12 -33.46
C GLN A 167 -24.37 8.86 -33.47
N LEU A 168 -23.92 7.72 -33.99
CA LEU A 168 -22.49 7.45 -34.17
C LEU A 168 -21.85 8.46 -35.12
N LYS A 169 -22.51 8.77 -36.25
CA LYS A 169 -22.06 9.80 -37.19
C LYS A 169 -22.03 11.19 -36.54
N SER A 170 -23.08 11.59 -35.83
CA SER A 170 -23.15 12.94 -35.24
C SER A 170 -22.13 13.14 -34.12
N ASN A 171 -21.85 12.09 -33.35
CA ASN A 171 -20.81 12.10 -32.32
C ASN A 171 -19.39 12.00 -32.87
N PHE A 172 -19.21 11.66 -34.15
CA PHE A 172 -17.93 11.78 -34.84
C PHE A 172 -17.73 13.22 -35.32
N SER A 173 -17.73 14.15 -34.37
CA SER A 173 -17.45 15.56 -34.61
C SER A 173 -16.52 16.11 -33.52
N PRO A 174 -15.75 17.18 -33.77
CA PRO A 174 -14.85 17.77 -32.78
C PRO A 174 -15.55 18.23 -31.49
N ARG A 175 -16.89 18.30 -31.51
CA ARG A 175 -17.75 18.71 -30.38
C ARG A 175 -18.02 17.58 -29.39
N ASN A 176 -17.57 16.35 -29.66
CA ASN A 176 -17.77 15.23 -28.76
C ASN A 176 -16.99 15.41 -27.45
N LYS A 177 -17.71 15.70 -26.36
CA LYS A 177 -17.13 15.92 -25.02
C LYS A 177 -16.86 14.62 -24.25
N TYR A 178 -16.59 13.51 -24.96
CA TYR A 178 -16.34 12.23 -24.30
C TYR A 178 -15.04 12.29 -23.48
N GLN A 179 -15.14 11.88 -22.22
CA GLN A 179 -14.00 11.77 -21.32
C GLN A 179 -13.52 10.32 -21.30
N PHE A 180 -12.30 10.10 -21.75
CA PHE A 180 -11.65 8.80 -21.70
C PHE A 180 -11.35 8.37 -20.26
N PRO A 181 -11.40 7.07 -19.93
CA PRO A 181 -10.86 6.57 -18.68
C PRO A 181 -9.38 6.98 -18.52
N SER A 182 -9.03 7.54 -17.37
CA SER A 182 -7.67 8.04 -17.13
C SER A 182 -7.28 8.06 -15.66
N LEU A 183 -5.98 7.87 -15.40
CA LEU A 183 -5.32 8.03 -14.10
C LEU A 183 -4.36 9.24 -14.06
N THR A 184 -4.27 10.03 -15.13
CA THR A 184 -3.23 11.07 -15.30
C THR A 184 -3.27 12.22 -14.28
N ALA A 185 -4.29 12.29 -13.43
CA ALA A 185 -4.43 13.29 -12.38
C ALA A 185 -4.86 12.68 -11.03
N ASN A 186 -4.49 11.41 -10.77
CA ASN A 186 -4.88 10.73 -9.54
C ASN A 186 -3.66 10.40 -8.67
N ASP A 187 -3.48 11.15 -7.58
CA ASP A 187 -2.35 11.00 -6.66
C ASP A 187 -2.36 9.70 -5.85
N LEU A 188 -3.48 8.96 -5.90
CA LEU A 188 -3.64 7.67 -5.24
C LEU A 188 -2.92 6.54 -6.00
N PHE A 189 -2.51 6.78 -7.25
CA PHE A 189 -1.82 5.80 -8.08
C PHE A 189 -0.35 6.18 -8.30
N ALA A 190 0.49 5.17 -8.45
CA ALA A 190 1.89 5.35 -8.81
C ALA A 190 2.01 6.00 -10.18
N GLN A 191 2.80 7.08 -10.26
CA GLN A 191 3.06 7.79 -11.52
C GLN A 191 3.66 6.87 -12.58
N GLU A 192 4.44 5.87 -12.15
CA GLU A 192 5.04 4.85 -13.01
C GLU A 192 3.99 4.04 -13.79
N ILE A 193 2.75 3.89 -13.29
CA ILE A 193 1.66 3.20 -13.99
C ILE A 193 1.40 3.84 -15.36
N ASN A 194 1.51 5.17 -15.45
CA ASN A 194 1.31 5.88 -16.70
C ASN A 194 2.44 5.62 -17.72
N GLN A 195 3.60 5.11 -17.27
CA GLN A 195 4.78 4.86 -18.09
C GLN A 195 4.92 3.38 -18.52
N ILE A 196 4.14 2.45 -17.97
CA ILE A 196 4.24 1.01 -18.27
C ILE A 196 3.86 0.67 -19.72
N ASN A 197 2.92 1.42 -20.29
CA ASN A 197 2.49 1.28 -21.69
C ASN A 197 2.27 2.66 -22.32
N THR A 198 2.42 2.74 -23.64
CA THR A 198 2.19 3.96 -24.42
C THR A 198 0.72 4.36 -24.37
N LEU A 199 0.44 5.65 -24.51
CA LEU A 199 -0.94 6.15 -24.56
C LEU A 199 -1.72 5.50 -25.70
N GLU A 200 -1.11 5.37 -26.87
CA GLU A 200 -1.69 4.70 -28.03
C GLU A 200 -2.05 3.24 -27.74
N GLY A 201 -1.14 2.47 -27.15
CA GLY A 201 -1.39 1.07 -26.80
C GLY A 201 -2.49 0.89 -25.75
N LYS A 202 -2.65 1.85 -24.84
CA LYS A 202 -3.76 1.86 -23.87
C LYS A 202 -5.10 2.11 -24.56
N ARG A 203 -5.16 3.09 -25.45
CA ARG A 203 -6.36 3.46 -26.20
C ARG A 203 -6.77 2.38 -27.19
N GLU A 204 -5.81 1.66 -27.76
CA GLU A 204 -6.06 0.56 -28.69
C GLU A 204 -6.82 -0.57 -27.99
N GLY A 205 -6.34 -1.01 -26.82
CA GLY A 205 -7.00 -2.03 -26.01
C GLY A 205 -8.41 -1.61 -25.59
N GLU A 206 -8.58 -0.38 -25.12
CA GLU A 206 -9.89 0.17 -24.76
C GLU A 206 -10.84 0.26 -25.96
N PHE A 207 -10.36 0.70 -27.12
CA PHE A 207 -11.16 0.85 -28.33
C PHE A 207 -11.65 -0.49 -28.85
N MET A 208 -10.76 -1.49 -28.92
CA MET A 208 -11.08 -2.84 -29.35
C MET A 208 -12.17 -3.47 -28.48
N GLN A 209 -12.07 -3.35 -27.15
CA GLN A 209 -13.09 -3.87 -26.25
C GLN A 209 -14.39 -3.06 -26.28
N THR A 210 -14.32 -1.75 -26.52
CA THR A 210 -15.52 -0.90 -26.73
C THR A 210 -16.30 -1.36 -27.97
N ILE A 211 -15.60 -1.73 -29.05
CA ILE A 211 -16.22 -2.33 -30.23
C ILE A 211 -16.88 -3.67 -29.88
N GLN A 212 -16.21 -4.54 -29.11
CA GLN A 212 -16.79 -5.82 -28.69
C GLN A 212 -18.04 -5.64 -27.83
N LEU A 213 -18.05 -4.67 -26.92
CA LEU A 213 -19.23 -4.31 -26.14
C LEU A 213 -20.40 -3.91 -27.04
N PHE A 214 -20.17 -3.04 -28.01
CA PHE A 214 -21.18 -2.62 -28.98
C PHE A 214 -21.74 -3.83 -29.75
N LYS A 215 -20.86 -4.67 -30.30
CA LYS A 215 -21.27 -5.88 -31.04
C LYS A 215 -22.09 -6.82 -30.16
N SER A 216 -21.69 -6.99 -28.90
CA SER A 216 -22.38 -7.86 -27.96
C SER A 216 -23.83 -7.44 -27.76
N VAL A 217 -24.06 -6.17 -27.44
CA VAL A 217 -25.42 -5.69 -27.18
C VAL A 217 -26.23 -5.44 -28.43
N CYS A 218 -25.61 -5.04 -29.54
CA CYS A 218 -26.35 -4.85 -30.78
C CYS A 218 -26.86 -6.19 -31.34
N SER A 219 -26.16 -7.29 -31.05
CA SER A 219 -26.57 -8.61 -31.54
C SER A 219 -27.89 -9.09 -30.97
N TRP A 220 -28.31 -8.65 -29.78
CA TRP A 220 -29.50 -9.16 -29.11
C TRP A 220 -30.80 -8.63 -29.73
N ASP A 221 -31.76 -9.54 -29.97
CA ASP A 221 -33.00 -9.30 -30.73
C ASP A 221 -34.28 -9.33 -29.87
N ASN A 222 -34.13 -9.07 -28.57
CA ASN A 222 -35.22 -9.07 -27.59
C ASN A 222 -35.81 -10.45 -27.25
N ASP A 223 -35.14 -11.54 -27.64
CA ASP A 223 -35.46 -12.89 -27.15
C ASP A 223 -34.95 -13.08 -25.71
N ALA A 224 -35.87 -13.28 -24.77
CA ALA A 224 -35.54 -13.51 -23.35
C ALA A 224 -35.04 -14.93 -23.06
N ASN A 225 -35.07 -15.84 -24.03
CA ASN A 225 -34.49 -17.18 -23.90
C ASN A 225 -33.10 -17.27 -24.53
N ASN A 226 -32.73 -16.32 -25.40
CA ASN A 226 -31.42 -16.27 -26.05
C ASN A 226 -30.77 -14.89 -25.88
N MET A 227 -29.87 -14.79 -24.91
CA MET A 227 -29.13 -13.55 -24.62
C MET A 227 -27.98 -13.27 -25.60
N ARG A 228 -27.72 -14.19 -26.55
CA ARG A 228 -26.66 -14.11 -27.57
C ARG A 228 -25.33 -13.70 -26.93
N LEU A 229 -24.65 -12.71 -27.49
CA LEU A 229 -23.32 -12.26 -27.05
C LEU A 229 -23.32 -11.46 -25.74
N MET A 230 -24.48 -11.19 -25.13
CA MET A 230 -24.59 -10.43 -23.88
C MET A 230 -24.34 -11.28 -22.63
N VAL A 231 -24.26 -12.61 -22.76
CA VAL A 231 -24.11 -13.55 -21.64
C VAL A 231 -23.04 -13.12 -20.62
N PRO A 232 -21.79 -12.76 -21.00
CA PRO A 232 -20.77 -12.40 -19.99
C PRO A 232 -21.09 -11.13 -19.20
N LEU A 233 -21.85 -10.22 -19.81
CA LEU A 233 -22.23 -8.94 -19.20
C LEU A 233 -23.43 -9.12 -18.26
N LEU A 234 -24.41 -9.91 -18.68
CA LEU A 234 -25.57 -10.26 -17.87
C LEU A 234 -25.21 -11.15 -16.68
N ARG A 235 -24.20 -12.00 -16.82
CA ARG A 235 -23.73 -12.87 -15.74
C ARG A 235 -22.94 -12.14 -14.66
N ASN A 236 -22.41 -10.95 -14.97
CA ASN A 236 -21.51 -10.26 -14.07
C ASN A 236 -22.27 -9.46 -12.98
N PRO A 237 -22.05 -9.75 -11.69
CA PRO A 237 -22.83 -9.13 -10.61
C PRO A 237 -22.53 -7.64 -10.44
N VAL A 238 -21.32 -7.17 -10.76
CA VAL A 238 -20.96 -5.75 -10.68
C VAL A 238 -21.72 -4.95 -11.75
N ILE A 239 -21.74 -5.45 -12.99
CA ILE A 239 -22.50 -4.82 -14.08
C ILE A 239 -24.00 -4.85 -13.75
N MET A 240 -24.51 -5.98 -13.26
CA MET A 240 -25.94 -6.10 -12.98
C MET A 240 -26.41 -5.30 -11.78
N ALA A 241 -25.60 -5.19 -10.73
CA ALA A 241 -25.85 -4.25 -9.63
C ALA A 241 -26.01 -2.81 -10.17
N TYR A 242 -25.11 -2.38 -11.07
CA TYR A 242 -25.23 -1.08 -11.71
C TYR A 242 -26.50 -0.93 -12.54
N VAL A 243 -26.87 -1.92 -13.36
CA VAL A 243 -28.09 -1.90 -14.17
C VAL A 243 -29.33 -1.79 -13.29
N ILE A 244 -29.43 -2.61 -12.24
CA ILE A 244 -30.54 -2.58 -11.28
C ILE A 244 -30.62 -1.21 -10.60
N ARG A 245 -29.48 -0.64 -10.21
CA ARG A 245 -29.41 0.70 -9.64
C ARG A 245 -29.86 1.79 -10.61
N GLN A 246 -29.52 1.68 -11.89
CA GLN A 246 -30.03 2.58 -12.92
C GLN A 246 -31.55 2.44 -13.11
N MET A 247 -32.07 1.20 -13.15
CA MET A 247 -33.50 0.93 -13.31
C MET A 247 -34.34 1.45 -12.15
N THR A 248 -33.78 1.45 -10.94
CA THR A 248 -34.41 1.97 -9.71
C THR A 248 -34.21 3.48 -9.52
N GLY A 249 -33.42 4.13 -10.39
CA GLY A 249 -33.25 5.58 -10.36
C GLY A 249 -32.35 6.08 -9.23
N ARG A 250 -31.33 5.30 -8.85
CA ARG A 250 -30.38 5.65 -7.78
C ARG A 250 -28.95 5.85 -8.30
N GLN A 251 -28.14 6.59 -7.55
CA GLN A 251 -26.71 6.75 -7.75
C GLN A 251 -25.93 6.64 -6.45
N ILE A 252 -24.65 6.25 -6.57
CA ILE A 252 -23.73 6.26 -5.44
C ILE A 252 -23.19 7.67 -5.26
N MET A 253 -23.38 8.23 -4.07
CA MET A 253 -22.79 9.50 -3.64
C MET A 253 -21.80 9.25 -2.50
N TRP A 254 -20.85 10.15 -2.34
CA TRP A 254 -19.84 10.09 -1.28
C TRP A 254 -20.01 11.27 -0.34
N GLU A 255 -20.11 10.97 0.96
CA GLU A 255 -20.08 11.97 2.01
C GLU A 255 -18.64 12.18 2.51
N PRO A 256 -18.05 13.38 2.33
CA PRO A 256 -16.66 13.64 2.69
C PRO A 256 -16.38 13.60 4.19
N THR A 257 -17.34 14.00 5.03
CA THR A 257 -17.18 14.15 6.48
C THR A 257 -17.08 12.80 7.19
N ALA A 258 -17.98 11.88 6.85
CA ALA A 258 -17.99 10.52 7.40
C ALA A 258 -17.21 9.51 6.54
N ASN A 259 -16.63 9.95 5.41
CA ASN A 259 -15.90 9.12 4.45
C ASN A 259 -16.65 7.82 4.05
N HIS A 260 -17.96 7.94 3.87
CA HIS A 260 -18.83 6.82 3.52
C HIS A 260 -19.58 7.08 2.22
N VAL A 261 -20.01 6.00 1.56
CA VAL A 261 -20.83 6.07 0.35
C VAL A 261 -22.27 5.73 0.68
N TYR A 262 -23.21 6.42 0.06
CA TYR A 262 -24.64 6.21 0.23
C TYR A 262 -25.37 6.28 -1.12
N LEU A 263 -26.60 5.80 -1.17
CA LEU A 263 -27.44 5.85 -2.36
C LEU A 263 -28.34 7.10 -2.34
N ALA A 264 -28.37 7.82 -3.45
CA ALA A 264 -29.21 9.00 -3.65
C ALA A 264 -30.02 8.88 -4.95
N ASP A 265 -31.17 9.54 -5.03
CA ASP A 265 -32.01 9.49 -6.23
C ASP A 265 -31.45 10.35 -7.38
N ILE A 266 -31.68 9.91 -8.62
CA ILE A 266 -31.32 10.64 -9.84
C ILE A 266 -32.52 10.99 -10.70
N LYS A 267 -32.54 12.23 -11.21
CA LYS A 267 -33.59 12.72 -12.11
C LYS A 267 -33.62 12.01 -13.46
N LYS A 268 -32.45 11.65 -14.00
CA LYS A 268 -32.32 10.97 -15.31
C LYS A 268 -31.75 9.58 -15.09
N SER A 269 -32.61 8.57 -15.26
CA SER A 269 -32.26 7.16 -15.14
C SER A 269 -32.75 6.38 -16.35
N VAL A 270 -32.12 5.24 -16.63
CA VAL A 270 -32.55 4.34 -17.70
C VAL A 270 -33.72 3.52 -17.19
N LYS A 271 -34.93 3.90 -17.62
CA LYS A 271 -36.16 3.18 -17.32
C LYS A 271 -36.76 2.64 -18.61
N ILE A 272 -36.66 1.33 -18.80
CA ILE A 272 -37.20 0.64 -19.98
C ILE A 272 -38.51 -0.02 -19.60
N HIS A 273 -39.51 0.15 -20.47
CA HIS A 273 -40.73 -0.63 -20.43
C HIS A 273 -40.79 -1.49 -21.69
N CYS A 274 -41.01 -2.79 -21.50
CA CYS A 274 -41.19 -3.74 -22.58
C CYS A 274 -42.63 -4.24 -22.60
N ARG A 275 -43.27 -4.20 -23.77
CA ARG A 275 -44.56 -4.84 -24.03
C ARG A 275 -44.39 -5.78 -25.23
N ASN A 276 -44.68 -7.06 -25.04
CA ASN A 276 -44.37 -8.11 -26.01
C ASN A 276 -42.87 -8.08 -26.38
N MET A 277 -42.55 -8.02 -27.68
CA MET A 277 -41.19 -7.95 -28.22
C MET A 277 -40.70 -6.51 -28.44
N ILE A 278 -41.37 -5.49 -27.90
CA ILE A 278 -41.00 -4.08 -28.09
C ILE A 278 -40.60 -3.48 -26.75
N CYS A 279 -39.35 -3.03 -26.64
CA CYS A 279 -38.82 -2.32 -25.48
C CYS A 279 -38.54 -0.85 -25.82
N ARG A 280 -39.01 0.07 -24.98
CA ARG A 280 -38.78 1.52 -25.15
C ARG A 280 -38.44 2.18 -23.83
N GLN A 281 -37.59 3.20 -23.89
CA GLN A 281 -37.35 4.07 -22.73
C GLN A 281 -38.59 4.91 -22.46
N THR A 282 -38.99 5.01 -21.19
CA THR A 282 -40.18 5.78 -20.77
C THR A 282 -39.95 6.46 -19.43
N GLU A 283 -40.48 7.67 -19.27
CA GLU A 283 -40.51 8.40 -18.00
C GLU A 283 -41.91 8.41 -17.37
N GLN A 284 -42.93 7.90 -18.09
CA GLN A 284 -44.31 7.87 -17.64
C GLN A 284 -44.51 6.88 -16.48
N LYS A 285 -44.95 7.41 -15.31
CA LYS A 285 -45.18 6.62 -14.09
C LYS A 285 -46.14 5.45 -14.30
N GLU A 286 -47.23 5.65 -15.04
CA GLU A 286 -48.24 4.62 -15.33
C GLU A 286 -47.62 3.37 -15.98
N LYS A 287 -46.72 3.55 -16.95
CA LYS A 287 -46.02 2.44 -17.62
C LYS A 287 -45.02 1.75 -16.71
N LEU A 288 -44.39 2.49 -15.79
CA LEU A 288 -43.47 1.93 -14.80
C LEU A 288 -44.21 1.11 -13.74
N ASN A 289 -45.42 1.54 -13.36
CA ASN A 289 -46.28 0.80 -12.45
C ASN A 289 -46.81 -0.51 -13.06
N SER A 290 -46.79 -0.64 -14.39
CA SER A 290 -47.18 -1.87 -15.10
C SER A 290 -46.06 -2.91 -15.22
N ILE A 291 -44.87 -2.65 -14.65
CA ILE A 291 -43.80 -3.64 -14.60
C ILE A 291 -44.20 -4.74 -13.61
N PRO A 292 -44.12 -6.03 -14.00
CA PRO A 292 -44.49 -7.13 -13.11
C PRO A 292 -43.57 -7.21 -11.87
N TRP A 293 -44.18 -7.59 -10.74
CA TRP A 293 -43.49 -7.79 -9.46
C TRP A 293 -43.41 -9.28 -9.15
N ILE A 294 -42.33 -9.70 -8.50
CA ILE A 294 -42.18 -11.08 -8.01
C ILE A 294 -42.89 -11.19 -6.67
N VAL A 295 -43.71 -12.21 -6.51
CA VAL A 295 -44.45 -12.46 -5.28
C VAL A 295 -43.46 -12.76 -4.14
N GLY A 296 -43.68 -12.16 -2.97
CA GLY A 296 -42.79 -12.33 -1.81
C GLY A 296 -41.55 -11.44 -1.82
N THR A 297 -41.48 -10.44 -2.70
CA THR A 297 -40.43 -9.39 -2.64
C THR A 297 -40.97 -8.10 -2.05
N ASP A 298 -40.17 -7.43 -1.21
CA ASP A 298 -40.57 -6.21 -0.50
C ASP A 298 -40.48 -4.95 -1.37
N SER A 299 -39.70 -5.01 -2.45
CA SER A 299 -39.48 -3.88 -3.35
C SER A 299 -39.23 -4.32 -4.79
N ILE A 300 -39.42 -3.41 -5.75
CA ILE A 300 -39.08 -3.66 -7.15
C ILE A 300 -37.57 -3.91 -7.34
N THR A 301 -36.74 -3.36 -6.44
CA THR A 301 -35.30 -3.63 -6.42
C THR A 301 -35.05 -5.09 -6.08
N ASP A 302 -35.75 -5.63 -5.08
CA ASP A 302 -35.66 -7.03 -4.69
C ASP A 302 -36.17 -7.95 -5.80
N SER A 303 -37.25 -7.58 -6.50
CA SER A 303 -37.70 -8.27 -7.71
C SER A 303 -36.59 -8.33 -8.78
N TYR A 304 -35.91 -7.21 -9.06
CA TYR A 304 -34.82 -7.19 -10.03
C TYR A 304 -33.58 -7.98 -9.58
N GLN A 305 -33.29 -8.02 -8.28
CA GLN A 305 -32.18 -8.82 -7.75
C GLN A 305 -32.52 -10.31 -7.76
N ALA A 306 -33.76 -10.68 -7.43
CA ALA A 306 -34.22 -12.07 -7.48
C ALA A 306 -34.23 -12.62 -8.90
N ILE A 307 -34.74 -11.88 -9.90
CA ILE A 307 -34.66 -12.31 -11.31
C ILE A 307 -33.21 -12.43 -11.78
N TYR A 308 -32.31 -11.55 -11.34
CA TYR A 308 -30.89 -11.67 -11.66
C TYR A 308 -30.31 -12.97 -11.10
N CYS A 309 -30.49 -13.23 -9.81
CA CYS A 309 -29.95 -14.42 -9.16
C CYS A 309 -30.51 -15.71 -9.75
N HIS A 310 -31.78 -15.71 -10.16
CA HIS A 310 -32.44 -16.88 -10.73
C HIS A 310 -32.09 -17.13 -12.19
N ASP A 311 -32.19 -16.12 -13.07
CA ASP A 311 -32.09 -16.32 -14.53
C ASP A 311 -30.75 -15.91 -15.14
N PHE A 312 -30.06 -14.94 -14.55
CA PHE A 312 -28.90 -14.30 -15.18
C PHE A 312 -27.57 -14.70 -14.54
N PHE A 313 -27.56 -15.02 -13.25
CA PHE A 313 -26.33 -15.36 -12.51
C PHE A 313 -25.59 -16.58 -13.06
N GLU A 314 -26.33 -17.55 -13.59
CA GLU A 314 -25.81 -18.76 -14.24
C GLU A 314 -26.19 -18.87 -15.72
N VAL A 315 -26.56 -17.75 -16.36
CA VAL A 315 -26.91 -17.77 -17.77
C VAL A 315 -25.72 -18.23 -18.62
N ASP A 316 -26.01 -19.11 -19.57
CA ASP A 316 -25.04 -19.63 -20.52
C ASP A 316 -25.59 -19.50 -21.94
N TYR A 317 -24.70 -19.64 -22.93
CA TYR A 317 -25.07 -19.62 -24.33
C TYR A 317 -25.98 -20.82 -24.66
N PRO A 318 -27.07 -20.62 -25.43
CA PRO A 318 -27.96 -21.72 -25.76
C PRO A 318 -27.24 -22.76 -26.62
N ARG A 319 -27.42 -24.05 -26.30
CA ARG A 319 -26.79 -25.18 -27.01
C ARG A 319 -27.16 -25.23 -28.50
N LYS A 320 -28.35 -24.74 -28.87
CA LYS A 320 -28.85 -24.63 -30.24
C LYS A 320 -29.05 -23.16 -30.61
N ASP A 321 -27.95 -22.44 -30.85
CA ASP A 321 -28.05 -21.05 -31.35
C ASP A 321 -28.29 -21.08 -32.88
N PRO A 322 -29.42 -20.57 -33.41
CA PRO A 322 -29.80 -20.76 -34.81
C PRO A 322 -28.97 -19.93 -35.81
N ILE A 323 -28.21 -18.91 -35.37
CA ILE A 323 -27.47 -18.01 -36.27
C ILE A 323 -25.99 -18.42 -36.39
N PRO A 324 -25.51 -18.90 -37.56
CA PRO A 324 -24.13 -19.38 -37.72
C PRO A 324 -23.06 -18.33 -37.40
N GLN A 325 -23.32 -17.05 -37.70
CA GLN A 325 -22.38 -15.95 -37.44
C GLN A 325 -22.16 -15.72 -35.94
N ILE A 326 -23.24 -15.67 -35.16
CA ILE A 326 -23.16 -15.52 -33.69
C ILE A 326 -22.49 -16.72 -33.06
N ARG A 327 -22.82 -17.93 -33.52
CA ARG A 327 -22.13 -19.17 -33.09
C ARG A 327 -20.62 -19.13 -33.35
N LYS A 328 -20.19 -18.63 -34.52
CA LYS A 328 -18.76 -18.47 -34.84
C LYS A 328 -18.10 -17.48 -33.88
N LEU A 329 -18.77 -16.35 -33.58
CA LEU A 329 -18.26 -15.35 -32.63
C LEU A 329 -18.14 -15.92 -31.22
N ILE A 330 -19.16 -16.63 -30.72
CA ILE A 330 -19.14 -17.31 -29.42
C ILE A 330 -17.96 -18.29 -29.34
N ARG A 331 -17.79 -19.16 -30.36
CA ARG A 331 -16.68 -20.13 -30.39
C ARG A 331 -15.30 -19.51 -30.50
N SER A 332 -15.19 -18.34 -31.14
CA SER A 332 -13.92 -17.63 -31.27
C SER A 332 -13.51 -16.87 -30.01
N ARG A 333 -14.44 -16.64 -29.08
CA ARG A 333 -14.15 -15.92 -27.84
C ARG A 333 -13.39 -16.79 -26.87
N THR A 334 -12.27 -16.27 -26.39
CA THR A 334 -11.56 -16.87 -25.26
C THR A 334 -12.12 -16.34 -23.94
N PHE A 335 -11.92 -17.10 -22.87
CA PHE A 335 -12.30 -16.69 -21.51
C PHE A 335 -11.71 -15.32 -21.12
N ASP A 336 -10.47 -15.05 -21.52
CA ASP A 336 -9.82 -13.77 -21.25
C ASP A 336 -10.49 -12.62 -22.01
N GLN A 337 -10.93 -12.84 -23.24
CA GLN A 337 -11.65 -11.81 -24.00
C GLN A 337 -12.99 -11.44 -23.36
N GLU A 338 -13.71 -12.41 -22.79
CA GLU A 338 -14.95 -12.13 -22.07
C GLU A 338 -14.69 -11.29 -20.80
N LYS A 339 -13.61 -11.60 -20.06
CA LYS A 339 -13.18 -10.81 -18.90
C LYS A 339 -12.76 -9.40 -19.27
N LEU A 340 -11.98 -9.24 -20.35
CA LEU A 340 -11.56 -7.93 -20.84
C LEU A 340 -12.76 -7.09 -21.31
N MET A 341 -13.78 -7.71 -21.89
CA MET A 341 -15.02 -7.02 -22.26
C MET A 341 -15.76 -6.53 -21.01
N VAL A 342 -15.88 -7.35 -19.96
CA VAL A 342 -16.46 -6.95 -18.67
C VAL A 342 -15.66 -5.81 -18.04
N ALA A 343 -14.32 -5.91 -18.03
CA ALA A 343 -13.42 -4.86 -17.55
C ALA A 343 -13.64 -3.54 -18.29
N ALA A 344 -13.73 -3.59 -19.62
CA ALA A 344 -14.01 -2.42 -20.44
C ALA A 344 -15.36 -1.78 -20.09
N MET A 345 -16.39 -2.59 -19.82
CA MET A 345 -17.69 -2.05 -19.39
C MET A 345 -17.57 -1.31 -18.06
N ILE A 346 -16.90 -1.91 -17.07
CA ILE A 346 -16.68 -1.29 -15.76
C ILE A 346 -15.89 0.02 -15.91
N SER A 347 -14.87 0.04 -16.77
CA SER A 347 -14.11 1.25 -17.07
C SER A 347 -14.93 2.35 -17.73
N LEU A 348 -15.82 1.99 -18.67
CA LEU A 348 -16.71 2.96 -19.31
C LEU A 348 -17.72 3.55 -18.34
N ILE A 349 -18.25 2.75 -17.40
CA ILE A 349 -19.20 3.20 -16.37
C ILE A 349 -18.50 4.14 -15.38
N THR A 350 -17.38 3.70 -14.80
CA THR A 350 -16.74 4.35 -13.65
C THR A 350 -15.75 5.44 -14.04
N LYS A 351 -15.33 5.46 -15.32
CA LYS A 351 -14.21 6.27 -15.84
C LYS A 351 -12.86 5.94 -15.19
N MET A 352 -12.79 4.88 -14.38
CA MET A 352 -11.54 4.32 -13.89
C MET A 352 -11.05 3.28 -14.91
N PRO A 353 -9.84 3.44 -15.47
CA PRO A 353 -9.33 2.47 -16.41
C PRO A 353 -8.99 1.16 -15.71
N ASP A 354 -9.25 0.05 -16.40
CA ASP A 354 -8.77 -1.26 -16.01
C ASP A 354 -7.36 -1.47 -16.56
N LEU A 355 -6.41 -1.71 -15.66
CA LEU A 355 -4.99 -1.83 -16.01
C LEU A 355 -4.69 -3.06 -16.87
N PHE A 356 -5.54 -4.08 -16.86
CA PHE A 356 -5.37 -5.25 -17.74
C PHE A 356 -5.67 -4.91 -19.20
N LEU A 357 -6.61 -3.99 -19.47
CA LEU A 357 -6.85 -3.46 -20.82
C LEU A 357 -5.63 -2.71 -21.36
N TRP A 358 -4.81 -2.17 -20.47
CA TRP A 358 -3.58 -1.47 -20.79
C TRP A 358 -2.38 -2.38 -20.90
N SER A 359 -2.50 -3.68 -20.63
CA SER A 359 -1.39 -4.62 -20.71
C SER A 359 -1.37 -5.32 -22.07
N LYS A 360 -0.23 -5.30 -22.77
CA LYS A 360 0.01 -6.13 -23.96
C LYS A 360 0.71 -7.45 -23.60
N THR A 361 1.39 -7.48 -22.44
CA THR A 361 2.14 -8.65 -21.95
C THR A 361 1.86 -8.93 -20.49
N TYR A 362 2.05 -10.19 -20.07
CA TYR A 362 1.92 -10.60 -18.68
C TYR A 362 2.85 -9.82 -17.74
N LYS A 363 4.08 -9.51 -18.17
CA LYS A 363 5.05 -8.73 -17.38
C LYS A 363 4.54 -7.32 -17.08
N GLN A 364 3.88 -6.67 -18.05
CA GLN A 364 3.23 -5.37 -17.82
C GLN A 364 2.06 -5.50 -16.84
N GLY A 365 1.23 -6.54 -17.00
CA GLY A 365 0.14 -6.87 -16.07
C GLY A 365 0.62 -7.03 -14.63
N SER A 366 1.69 -7.80 -14.41
CA SER A 366 2.32 -7.97 -13.10
C SER A 366 2.82 -6.63 -12.54
N LYS A 367 3.49 -5.81 -13.35
CA LYS A 367 3.99 -4.49 -12.93
C LYS A 367 2.85 -3.53 -12.53
N PHE A 368 1.71 -3.57 -13.22
CA PHE A 368 0.53 -2.79 -12.82
C PHE A 368 0.04 -3.15 -11.41
N LEU A 369 0.10 -4.42 -11.03
CA LEU A 369 -0.31 -4.89 -9.70
C LEU A 369 0.67 -4.49 -8.58
N THR A 370 1.98 -4.44 -8.87
CA THR A 370 2.99 -4.13 -7.84
C THR A 370 3.25 -2.63 -7.70
N SER A 371 3.09 -1.83 -8.76
CA SER A 371 3.53 -0.42 -8.78
C SER A 371 3.02 0.43 -7.61
N ASN A 372 1.75 0.27 -7.24
CA ASN A 372 1.19 0.99 -6.09
C ASN A 372 1.79 0.50 -4.76
N ILE A 373 2.00 -0.80 -4.60
CA ILE A 373 2.62 -1.39 -3.41
C ILE A 373 4.06 -0.90 -3.31
N ASP A 374 4.81 -0.93 -4.41
CA ASP A 374 6.20 -0.50 -4.47
C ASP A 374 6.35 0.98 -4.10
N GLN A 375 5.46 1.84 -4.60
CA GLN A 375 5.44 3.26 -4.26
C GLN A 375 5.11 3.49 -2.78
N VAL A 376 4.09 2.81 -2.25
CA VAL A 376 3.69 2.91 -0.83
C VAL A 376 4.85 2.46 0.06
N TRP A 377 5.46 1.32 -0.27
CA TRP A 377 6.62 0.77 0.42
C TRP A 377 7.81 1.72 0.39
N LYS A 378 8.18 2.25 -0.80
CA LYS A 378 9.27 3.20 -0.97
C LYS A 378 9.05 4.47 -0.15
N ARG A 379 7.82 5.03 -0.16
CA ARG A 379 7.47 6.22 0.64
C ARG A 379 7.60 5.93 2.13
N TRP A 380 7.09 4.80 2.59
CA TRP A 380 7.22 4.38 3.99
C TRP A 380 8.70 4.20 4.37
N ALA A 381 9.48 3.48 3.55
CA ALA A 381 10.89 3.21 3.81
C ALA A 381 11.71 4.52 3.88
N VAL A 382 11.47 5.47 2.97
CA VAL A 382 12.11 6.80 3.02
C VAL A 382 11.72 7.55 4.29
N LYS A 383 10.44 7.50 4.70
CA LYS A 383 9.98 8.16 5.94
C LYS A 383 10.62 7.54 7.18
N GLN A 384 10.72 6.20 7.24
CA GLN A 384 11.38 5.51 8.34
C GLN A 384 12.88 5.79 8.34
N SER A 385 13.56 5.71 7.19
CA SER A 385 14.97 6.06 7.06
C SER A 385 15.27 7.48 7.53
N LYS A 386 14.41 8.46 7.19
CA LYS A 386 14.55 9.85 7.69
C LYS A 386 14.36 9.94 9.21
N ARG A 387 13.45 9.18 9.81
CA ARG A 387 13.27 9.11 11.27
C ARG A 387 14.49 8.47 11.95
N PHE A 388 14.91 7.30 11.46
CA PHE A 388 16.08 6.60 11.98
C PHE A 388 17.38 7.38 11.78
N ALA A 389 17.50 8.19 10.72
CA ALA A 389 18.65 9.08 10.53
C ALA A 389 18.77 10.15 11.63
N HIS A 390 17.68 10.49 12.32
CA HIS A 390 17.70 11.39 13.49
C HIS A 390 17.87 10.62 14.82
N GLU A 391 17.61 9.31 14.80
CA GLU A 391 17.74 8.37 15.92
C GLU A 391 18.96 7.45 15.76
N LEU A 392 20.00 7.87 15.02
CA LEU A 392 21.32 7.25 15.07
C LEU A 392 21.91 7.50 16.47
N HIS A 393 21.46 6.69 17.42
CA HIS A 393 22.25 6.35 18.58
C HIS A 393 23.56 5.80 18.03
N TYR A 394 24.66 6.51 18.28
CA TYR A 394 25.98 5.91 18.12
C TYR A 394 25.91 4.57 18.87
N GLU A 395 26.06 3.46 18.16
CA GLU A 395 25.87 2.11 18.73
C GLU A 395 26.82 1.85 19.92
N GLU A 396 27.85 2.67 20.03
CA GLU A 396 28.90 2.59 21.03
C GLU A 396 28.77 3.70 22.07
N PHE A 397 28.87 3.31 23.35
CA PHE A 397 28.80 4.24 24.47
C PHE A 397 30.08 5.06 24.59
N LEU A 398 29.95 6.30 25.10
CA LEU A 398 31.11 7.09 25.54
C LEU A 398 31.84 6.33 26.65
N THR A 399 33.13 6.08 26.46
CA THR A 399 33.98 5.34 27.40
C THR A 399 35.11 6.23 27.90
N LEU A 400 35.36 6.19 29.21
CA LEU A 400 36.54 6.76 29.84
C LEU A 400 37.49 5.61 30.20
N LYS A 401 38.67 5.61 29.59
CA LYS A 401 39.72 4.60 29.82
C LYS A 401 40.97 5.27 30.39
N LYS A 402 41.77 4.51 31.11
CA LYS A 402 43.09 4.94 31.55
C LYS A 402 44.07 4.89 30.38
N VAL A 403 44.85 5.95 30.16
CA VAL A 403 45.95 5.94 29.18
C VAL A 403 47.04 4.97 29.67
N ASP A 404 47.73 4.30 28.76
CA ASP A 404 48.89 3.47 29.16
C ASP A 404 49.96 4.34 29.83
N ARG A 405 50.39 3.93 31.02
CA ARG A 405 51.37 4.66 31.85
C ARG A 405 52.70 4.84 31.14
N ASN A 406 53.08 3.87 30.31
CA ASN A 406 54.33 3.92 29.54
C ASN A 406 54.41 5.14 28.61
N LEU A 407 53.27 5.77 28.30
CA LEU A 407 53.21 6.94 27.43
C LEU A 407 53.49 8.27 28.16
N TYR A 408 53.43 8.32 29.50
CA TYR A 408 53.52 9.59 30.23
C TYR A 408 54.20 9.54 31.61
N TYR A 409 54.49 8.37 32.16
CA TYR A 409 55.10 8.21 33.50
C TYR A 409 56.50 7.60 33.39
N ASP A 410 57.45 8.18 34.13
CA ASP A 410 58.82 7.69 34.31
C ASP A 410 59.07 7.47 35.81
N ASN A 411 59.59 6.30 36.19
CA ASN A 411 59.80 5.93 37.58
C ASN A 411 61.00 6.64 38.23
N LEU A 412 61.86 7.31 37.46
CA LEU A 412 63.01 8.07 37.95
C LEU A 412 62.71 9.57 38.10
N ILE A 413 61.68 10.07 37.42
CA ILE A 413 61.35 11.51 37.37
C ILE A 413 60.13 11.79 38.24
N PRO A 414 60.17 12.79 39.15
CA PRO A 414 59.04 13.10 40.04
C PRO A 414 57.92 13.89 39.35
N LYS A 415 57.40 13.36 38.24
CA LYS A 415 56.27 13.92 37.48
C LYS A 415 55.06 13.00 37.60
N PHE A 416 54.36 13.08 38.73
CA PHE A 416 53.11 12.36 38.95
C PHE A 416 51.97 13.03 38.18
N SER A 417 51.24 12.27 37.37
CA SER A 417 50.10 12.78 36.61
C SER A 417 49.11 11.65 36.32
N VAL A 418 47.83 11.94 36.12
CA VAL A 418 46.83 10.92 35.78
C VAL A 418 46.19 11.27 34.45
N SER A 419 46.36 10.42 33.43
CA SER A 419 45.83 10.68 32.09
C SER A 419 44.70 9.71 31.74
N PHE A 420 43.55 10.26 31.34
CA PHE A 420 42.38 9.52 30.88
C PHE A 420 42.07 9.80 29.42
N ASP A 421 41.63 8.76 28.74
CA ASP A 421 41.24 8.77 27.35
C ASP A 421 39.72 8.64 27.21
N ILE A 422 39.09 9.59 26.53
CA ILE A 422 37.63 9.69 26.39
C ILE A 422 37.25 9.45 24.93
N ASN A 423 36.62 8.29 24.70
CA ASN A 423 36.43 7.71 23.37
C ASN A 423 34.99 7.34 23.12
N LEU A 424 34.57 7.48 21.86
CA LEU A 424 33.33 6.97 21.32
C LEU A 424 33.66 5.97 20.20
N GLY A 425 33.64 4.69 20.57
CA GLY A 425 33.81 3.62 19.61
C GLY A 425 35.24 3.19 19.28
N ASP A 426 35.37 2.29 18.31
CA ASP A 426 36.65 1.66 17.98
C ASP A 426 37.62 2.57 17.21
N LEU A 427 37.12 3.52 16.41
CA LEU A 427 37.96 4.48 15.69
C LEU A 427 38.70 5.44 16.65
N ASP A 428 38.02 5.90 17.71
CA ASP A 428 38.62 6.74 18.74
C ASP A 428 39.68 5.99 19.58
N ARG A 429 39.62 4.66 19.63
CA ARG A 429 40.55 3.82 20.42
C ARG A 429 41.89 3.55 19.74
N VAL A 430 42.00 3.81 18.43
CA VAL A 430 43.25 3.55 17.67
C VAL A 430 44.41 4.42 18.17
N THR A 431 44.12 5.60 18.72
CA THR A 431 45.10 6.51 19.31
C THR A 431 44.70 6.79 20.75
N GLN A 432 45.63 6.80 21.71
CA GLN A 432 45.30 7.09 23.13
C GLN A 432 45.44 8.58 23.50
N THR A 433 46.38 9.30 22.88
CA THR A 433 46.68 10.71 23.19
C THR A 433 46.87 11.57 21.94
N ILE A 434 47.49 11.02 20.90
CA ILE A 434 47.82 11.74 19.66
C ILE A 434 46.55 12.17 18.92
N GLY A 435 46.42 13.46 18.62
CA GLY A 435 45.28 14.01 17.88
C GLY A 435 44.01 14.25 18.71
N LYS A 436 44.10 14.12 20.04
CA LYS A 436 43.00 14.40 20.97
C LYS A 436 43.15 15.79 21.60
N LEU A 437 42.03 16.33 22.10
CA LEU A 437 42.00 17.61 22.79
C LEU A 437 42.08 17.41 24.29
N ASP A 438 43.11 17.98 24.91
CA ASP A 438 43.39 17.79 26.33
C ASP A 438 42.77 18.89 27.19
N ILE A 439 42.14 18.48 28.29
CA ILE A 439 41.71 19.35 29.37
C ILE A 439 42.33 18.85 30.67
N SER A 440 42.98 19.73 31.42
CA SER A 440 43.62 19.38 32.68
C SER A 440 43.00 20.08 33.90
N PHE A 441 43.05 19.42 35.04
CA PHE A 441 42.82 20.03 36.34
C PHE A 441 43.85 19.51 37.35
N HIS A 442 44.13 20.28 38.41
CA HIS A 442 45.21 19.98 39.34
C HIS A 442 44.68 19.50 40.68
N LEU A 443 45.31 18.46 41.22
CA LEU A 443 45.13 17.97 42.59
C LEU A 443 46.26 18.48 43.47
N HIS A 444 45.94 18.90 44.69
CA HIS A 444 46.90 19.49 45.61
C HIS A 444 47.14 18.59 46.81
N ALA A 445 48.39 18.16 47.00
CA ALA A 445 48.79 17.35 48.15
C ALA A 445 50.10 17.84 48.76
N ASN A 446 50.21 17.77 50.09
CA ASN A 446 51.48 18.00 50.75
C ASN A 446 52.41 16.79 50.50
N LYS A 447 53.66 17.05 50.15
CA LYS A 447 54.70 16.03 49.93
C LYS A 447 54.87 15.08 51.12
N GLN A 448 54.77 15.57 52.35
CA GLN A 448 54.80 14.75 53.56
C GLN A 448 53.69 13.68 53.58
N TYR A 449 52.48 14.06 53.15
CA TYR A 449 51.35 13.14 53.08
C TYR A 449 51.53 12.09 51.99
N LEU A 450 52.03 12.50 50.81
CA LEU A 450 52.36 11.59 49.71
C LEU A 450 53.46 10.58 50.11
N LYS A 451 54.46 11.01 50.89
CA LYS A 451 55.48 10.12 51.46
C LYS A 451 54.86 9.10 52.42
N TRP A 452 54.02 9.56 53.35
CA TRP A 452 53.36 8.70 54.33
C TRP A 452 52.50 7.63 53.65
N ILE A 453 51.66 8.03 52.69
CA ILE A 453 50.75 7.07 52.04
C ILE A 453 51.50 6.07 51.16
N ARG A 454 52.60 6.49 50.51
CA ARG A 454 53.51 5.60 49.81
C ARG A 454 54.09 4.54 50.74
N GLN A 455 54.62 4.94 51.90
CA GLN A 455 55.20 4.00 52.87
C GLN A 455 54.15 3.00 53.35
N GLN A 456 52.96 3.47 53.73
CA GLN A 456 51.86 2.61 54.15
C GLN A 456 51.45 1.61 53.06
N TRP A 457 51.42 2.04 51.79
CA TRP A 457 51.06 1.20 50.65
C TRP A 457 52.12 0.14 50.33
N ILE A 458 53.41 0.48 50.41
CA ILE A 458 54.51 -0.49 50.18
C ILE A 458 54.55 -1.55 51.28
N THR A 459 54.28 -1.17 52.53
CA THR A 459 54.28 -2.10 53.69
C THR A 459 52.97 -2.89 53.85
N LEU A 460 51.99 -2.70 52.98
CA LEU A 460 50.67 -3.32 53.09
C LEU A 460 50.75 -4.82 52.75
N ASP A 461 50.21 -5.67 53.62
CA ASP A 461 49.98 -7.08 53.29
C ASP A 461 48.89 -7.17 52.20
N PRO A 462 49.18 -7.79 51.03
CA PRO A 462 48.19 -7.97 49.96
C PRO A 462 46.89 -8.65 50.39
N ARG A 463 46.88 -9.40 51.49
CA ARG A 463 45.72 -10.11 52.04
C ARG A 463 44.84 -9.24 52.94
N ASP A 464 45.31 -8.09 53.40
CA ASP A 464 44.56 -7.18 54.26
C ASP A 464 43.70 -6.21 53.43
N HIS A 465 42.52 -6.70 53.02
CA HIS A 465 41.55 -5.92 52.24
C HIS A 465 41.01 -4.70 53.01
N ASN A 466 40.93 -4.76 54.34
CA ASN A 466 40.37 -3.66 55.14
C ASN A 466 41.32 -2.47 55.19
N LYS A 467 42.61 -2.72 55.44
CA LYS A 467 43.63 -1.67 55.46
C LYS A 467 43.86 -1.08 54.06
N LYS A 468 43.73 -1.89 53.01
CA LYS A 468 43.76 -1.42 51.61
C LYS A 468 42.66 -0.39 51.33
N GLU A 469 41.41 -0.70 51.69
CA GLU A 469 40.29 0.22 51.48
C GLU A 469 40.40 1.47 52.35
N GLN A 470 40.93 1.38 53.58
CA GLN A 470 41.20 2.54 54.44
C GLN A 470 42.20 3.52 53.80
N LEU A 471 43.29 3.02 53.19
CA LEU A 471 44.27 3.86 52.49
C LEU A 471 43.67 4.53 51.26
N LEU A 472 42.91 3.77 50.46
CA LEU A 472 42.19 4.32 49.30
C LEU A 472 41.19 5.40 49.73
N GLN A 473 40.45 5.16 50.82
CA GLN A 473 39.48 6.13 51.34
C GLN A 473 40.16 7.38 51.90
N SER A 474 41.31 7.26 52.56
CA SER A 474 42.10 8.41 53.02
C SER A 474 42.50 9.31 51.85
N LEU A 475 43.03 8.72 50.77
CA LEU A 475 43.41 9.50 49.58
C LEU A 475 42.20 10.12 48.87
N ARG A 476 41.07 9.41 48.81
CA ARG A 476 39.81 9.95 48.27
C ARG A 476 39.34 11.17 49.05
N THR A 477 39.31 11.09 50.38
CA THR A 477 38.92 12.21 51.25
C THR A 477 39.85 13.40 51.05
N ARG A 478 41.16 13.17 50.89
CA ARG A 478 42.13 14.23 50.63
C ARG A 478 41.85 14.98 49.33
N PHE A 479 41.51 14.29 48.25
CA PHE A 479 41.26 14.89 46.94
C PHE A 479 39.80 15.24 46.64
N GLN A 480 38.87 14.94 47.55
CA GLN A 480 37.44 15.16 47.35
C GLN A 480 37.11 16.61 47.01
N GLY A 481 37.76 17.58 47.66
CA GLY A 481 37.55 19.00 47.42
C GLY A 481 37.95 19.43 46.01
N ASP A 482 39.12 19.00 45.53
CA ASP A 482 39.64 19.35 44.20
C ASP A 482 38.82 18.67 43.09
N ILE A 483 38.47 17.39 43.28
CA ILE A 483 37.63 16.64 42.33
C ILE A 483 36.21 17.23 42.28
N ALA A 484 35.64 17.65 43.40
CA ALA A 484 34.31 18.28 43.42
C ALA A 484 34.30 19.63 42.69
N LYS A 485 35.36 20.45 42.88
CA LYS A 485 35.53 21.71 42.13
C LYS A 485 35.67 21.46 40.63
N ALA A 486 36.44 20.45 40.22
CA ALA A 486 36.56 20.07 38.82
C ALA A 486 35.22 19.61 38.23
N LYS A 487 34.49 18.72 38.92
CA LYS A 487 33.17 18.21 38.48
C LYS A 487 32.17 19.33 38.18
N LYS A 488 32.16 20.42 38.96
CA LYS A 488 31.26 21.57 38.73
C LYS A 488 31.51 22.29 37.39
N LYS A 489 32.72 22.20 36.82
CA LYS A 489 33.08 22.84 35.56
C LYS A 489 32.58 22.06 34.33
N PHE A 490 32.20 20.79 34.47
CA PHE A 490 31.73 19.95 33.37
C PHE A 490 30.19 20.01 33.25
N ILE A 491 29.69 20.63 32.18
CA ILE A 491 28.25 20.69 31.87
C ILE A 491 27.69 19.29 31.60
N ILE A 492 28.49 18.48 30.91
CA ILE A 492 28.23 17.06 30.64
C ILE A 492 29.49 16.29 31.06
N PRO A 493 29.49 15.67 32.26
CA PRO A 493 30.62 14.87 32.67
C PRO A 493 30.73 13.60 31.79
N PRO A 494 31.92 13.24 31.32
CA PRO A 494 32.14 12.01 30.53
C PRO A 494 32.13 10.75 31.41
N TRP A 495 31.94 10.88 32.72
CA TRP A 495 31.80 9.80 33.69
C TRP A 495 30.45 9.86 34.41
N LYS A 496 29.93 8.71 34.82
CA LYS A 496 28.74 8.61 35.70
C LYS A 496 29.15 8.62 37.18
N THR A 497 30.04 7.72 37.59
CA THR A 497 30.54 7.57 38.97
C THR A 497 32.00 7.06 38.99
N GLY A 498 32.69 7.18 40.12
CA GLY A 498 33.97 6.49 40.37
C GLY A 498 35.24 7.12 39.79
N LEU A 499 35.20 8.34 39.25
CA LEU A 499 36.39 9.07 38.78
C LEU A 499 37.46 9.19 39.87
N ASP A 500 37.03 9.49 41.09
CA ASP A 500 37.84 9.58 42.30
C ASP A 500 38.59 8.27 42.59
N ARG A 501 37.92 7.12 42.44
CA ARG A 501 38.55 5.81 42.61
C ARG A 501 39.64 5.56 41.56
N LEU A 502 39.40 5.92 40.30
CA LEU A 502 40.37 5.70 39.22
C LEU A 502 41.62 6.58 39.40
N ILE A 503 41.43 7.86 39.74
CA ILE A 503 42.52 8.80 40.02
C ILE A 503 43.38 8.30 41.17
N VAL A 504 42.74 7.94 42.29
CA VAL A 504 43.43 7.52 43.51
C VAL A 504 44.23 6.24 43.29
N HIS A 505 43.65 5.27 42.58
CA HIS A 505 44.32 4.01 42.28
C HIS A 505 45.57 4.21 41.42
N GLU A 506 45.44 4.98 40.33
CA GLU A 506 46.55 5.26 39.42
C GLU A 506 47.66 6.06 40.12
N LEU A 507 47.29 7.05 40.91
CA LEU A 507 48.26 7.87 41.65
C LEU A 507 49.04 7.03 42.69
N LEU A 508 48.37 6.13 43.43
CA LEU A 508 49.05 5.26 44.39
C LEU A 508 50.02 4.30 43.71
N GLU A 509 49.65 3.76 42.55
CA GLU A 509 50.56 2.91 41.78
C GLU A 509 51.79 3.68 41.30
N GLN A 510 51.64 4.93 40.83
CA GLN A 510 52.80 5.74 40.47
C GLN A 510 53.68 6.03 41.69
N LEU A 511 53.09 6.42 42.81
CA LEU A 511 53.82 6.70 44.04
C LEU A 511 54.59 5.48 44.55
N SER A 512 54.04 4.27 44.41
CA SER A 512 54.72 3.04 44.83
C SER A 512 55.86 2.65 43.90
N LEU A 513 55.69 2.83 42.59
CA LEU A 513 56.69 2.49 41.57
C LEU A 513 57.85 3.48 41.47
N TYR A 514 57.70 4.70 42.00
CA TYR A 514 58.73 5.74 41.93
C TYR A 514 60.01 5.36 42.71
N GLN A 515 61.19 5.48 42.08
CA GLN A 515 62.47 5.06 42.65
C GLN A 515 63.44 6.22 42.97
N GLY A 516 63.09 7.46 42.62
CA GLY A 516 63.99 8.61 42.87
C GLY A 516 63.96 9.16 44.32
N ASN A 517 64.79 10.17 44.56
CA ASN A 517 65.01 10.82 45.87
C ASN A 517 63.97 11.91 46.24
N PHE A 518 62.86 12.00 45.50
CA PHE A 518 61.89 13.09 45.65
C PHE A 518 61.42 13.22 47.09
N PHE A 519 61.12 12.12 47.78
CA PHE A 519 60.58 12.14 49.15
C PHE A 519 61.63 12.31 50.26
N GLU A 520 62.89 12.59 49.93
CA GLU A 520 63.97 12.75 50.93
C GLU A 520 64.11 14.20 51.41
N HIS A 521 63.76 15.19 50.57
CA HIS A 521 63.97 16.62 50.81
C HIS A 521 62.65 17.42 50.76
N ASP A 522 62.58 18.64 51.29
CA ASP A 522 61.45 19.59 51.17
C ASP A 522 60.03 19.02 51.46
N LEU A 523 59.86 18.39 52.61
CA LEU A 523 58.63 17.67 52.95
C LEU A 523 57.39 18.54 53.13
N GLU A 524 57.54 19.84 53.40
CA GLU A 524 56.42 20.78 53.57
C GLU A 524 55.90 21.36 52.25
N LYS A 525 56.54 21.04 51.12
CA LYS A 525 56.16 21.56 49.81
C LYS A 525 54.82 21.02 49.34
N LEU A 526 53.97 21.91 48.85
CA LEU A 526 52.73 21.56 48.17
C LEU A 526 53.03 21.08 46.74
N VAL A 527 52.51 19.90 46.39
CA VAL A 527 52.70 19.25 45.10
C VAL A 527 51.40 19.34 44.32
N GLU A 528 51.51 19.82 43.07
CA GLU A 528 50.42 19.86 42.10
C GLU A 528 50.52 18.64 41.18
N ILE A 529 49.45 17.84 41.14
CA ILE A 529 49.36 16.62 40.33
C ILE A 529 48.31 16.88 39.24
N PRO A 530 48.69 17.02 37.96
CA PRO A 530 47.72 17.21 36.88
C PRO A 530 46.95 15.93 36.57
N VAL A 531 45.64 16.08 36.37
CA VAL A 531 44.75 15.06 35.81
C VAL A 531 44.34 15.52 34.43
N ASN A 532 44.80 14.80 33.40
CA ASN A 532 44.57 15.11 32.00
C ASN A 532 43.40 14.26 31.46
N LEU A 533 42.50 14.91 30.74
CA LEU A 533 41.38 14.30 30.04
C LEU A 533 41.54 14.55 28.55
N SER A 534 41.93 13.52 27.81
CA SER A 534 42.11 13.55 26.36
C SER A 534 40.81 13.18 25.67
N TYR A 535 40.20 14.13 24.96
CA TYR A 535 38.93 13.93 24.26
C TYR A 535 39.16 13.65 22.78
N ALA A 536 38.65 12.52 22.32
CA ALA A 536 38.69 12.18 20.92
C ALA A 536 37.64 12.96 20.08
N PRO A 537 37.87 13.16 18.76
CA PRO A 537 36.98 13.97 17.92
C PRO A 537 35.54 13.47 17.87
N PHE A 538 35.31 12.15 17.81
CA PHE A 538 33.96 11.59 17.78
C PHE A 538 33.29 11.69 19.15
N ALA A 539 34.02 11.44 20.24
CA ALA A 539 33.56 11.73 21.60
C ALA A 539 33.10 13.19 21.78
N LEU A 540 33.84 14.17 21.25
CA LEU A 540 33.46 15.59 21.32
C LEU A 540 32.20 15.89 20.51
N LYS A 541 32.07 15.32 19.31
CA LYS A 541 30.87 15.46 18.48
C LYS A 541 29.63 14.94 19.23
N TYR A 542 29.77 13.82 19.94
CA TYR A 542 28.71 13.25 20.75
C TYR A 542 28.37 14.11 21.97
N LEU A 543 29.37 14.59 22.71
CA LEU A 543 29.16 15.50 23.85
C LEU A 543 28.48 16.81 23.42
N ARG A 544 28.84 17.35 22.24
CA ARG A 544 28.15 18.51 21.64
C ARG A 544 26.69 18.21 21.33
N PHE A 545 26.38 17.04 20.78
CA PHE A 545 25.01 16.62 20.52
C PHE A 545 24.20 16.54 21.83
N LEU A 546 24.73 15.88 22.86
CA LEU A 546 24.06 15.80 24.17
C LEU A 546 23.81 17.19 24.78
N PHE A 547 24.76 18.11 24.62
CA PHE A 547 24.61 19.50 25.08
C PHE A 547 23.47 20.21 24.36
N LEU A 548 23.42 20.10 23.03
CA LEU A 548 22.34 20.71 22.23
C LEU A 548 20.97 20.11 22.57
N SER A 549 20.89 18.79 22.75
CA SER A 549 19.65 18.11 23.14
C SER A 549 19.15 18.54 24.52
N LYS A 550 20.05 18.69 25.51
CA LYS A 550 19.70 19.20 26.85
C LYS A 550 19.26 20.66 26.82
N LYS A 551 19.84 21.47 25.93
CA LYS A 551 19.43 22.87 25.72
C LYS A 551 18.07 22.97 25.04
N ALA A 552 17.80 22.12 24.05
CA ALA A 552 16.52 22.09 23.34
C ALA A 552 15.38 21.62 24.26
N SER A 553 15.61 20.60 25.09
CA SER A 553 14.61 20.15 26.06
C SER A 553 14.36 21.20 27.15
N ALA A 554 15.38 21.93 27.62
CA ALA A 554 15.19 23.03 28.57
C ALA A 554 14.35 24.20 28.00
N ASN A 555 14.49 24.51 26.71
CA ASN A 555 13.71 25.55 26.04
C ASN A 555 12.24 25.14 25.79
N GLN A 556 11.93 23.84 25.72
CA GLN A 556 10.56 23.33 25.60
C GLN A 556 9.72 23.44 26.89
N TRP A 557 10.35 23.73 28.04
CA TRP A 557 9.63 23.99 29.30
C TRP A 557 9.43 25.49 29.59
N LEU A 558 9.96 26.37 28.74
CA LEU A 558 9.84 27.83 28.83
C LEU A 558 8.97 28.44 27.71
N GLN A 559 8.32 27.59 26.91
CA GLN A 559 7.19 27.91 26.02
C GLN A 559 5.99 27.12 26.51
#